data_AF-A0AAW2H1H7-F1
#
_entry.id   AF-A0AAW2H1H7-F1
#
_cell.length_a   1.000
_cell.length_b   1.000
_cell.length_c   1.000
_cell.angle_alpha   90.00
_cell.angle_beta   90.00
_cell.angle_gamma   90.00
#
_symmetry.space_group_name_H-M   'P 1'
#
loop_
_entity.id
_entity.type
_entity.pdbx_description
1 polymer ?
#
loop_
_entity_poly.entity_id
_entity_poly.type
_entity_poly.pdbx_seq_one_letter_code
_entity_poly.pdbx_strand_id
1 'polypeptide(L)'
;MSTNADKQSIALTVSHELSHQWFGDLVTPSWWTDLWLNEGFASYMEYMGTNAVEPSWKVMEQFVIGLQTAFHLDAMDSTHPIYAEVDNPDEIDEIFDVISYQKGASIIRMMQHFLTTTVFKKGLSNYLNQKAYKNADQDDLWNALTKQAQMDKVLEPNVTVKDIMNTWTLQAGYPLVTVTRNYNNSIINVTQERLLLESNDTISDLKSLWWIPITYTSKKQLNFNNTRPIKWMKAERSISFNDTNVSPSEWVIFNVQETGNYIPNQLRYNLNQ
;
A
#
# COMPACT_ATOMS: atom_id res chain seq x y z
N MET A 1 3.84 19.05 -32.75
CA MET A 1 4.87 18.63 -31.77
C MET A 1 4.13 18.14 -30.55
N SER A 2 4.45 16.95 -30.04
CA SER A 2 3.88 16.41 -28.80
C SER A 2 4.60 17.05 -27.59
N THR A 3 3.85 17.44 -26.56
CA THR A 3 4.40 18.01 -25.33
C THR A 3 5.07 16.94 -24.47
N ASN A 4 5.88 17.33 -23.47
CA ASN A 4 6.46 16.35 -22.53
C ASN A 4 5.39 15.61 -21.73
N ALA A 5 4.27 16.28 -21.40
CA ALA A 5 3.13 15.65 -20.75
C ALA A 5 2.48 14.57 -21.65
N ASP A 6 2.29 14.86 -22.94
CA ASP A 6 1.74 13.88 -23.88
C ASP A 6 2.64 12.65 -24.02
N LYS A 7 3.97 12.85 -24.12
CA LYS A 7 4.93 11.73 -24.20
C LYS A 7 4.88 10.85 -22.97
N GLN A 8 4.82 11.46 -21.79
CA GLN A 8 4.77 10.74 -20.53
C GLN A 8 3.46 9.97 -20.37
N SER A 9 2.33 10.60 -20.70
CA SER A 9 1.02 9.95 -20.69
C SER A 9 0.98 8.74 -21.64
N ILE A 10 1.46 8.89 -22.87
CA ILE A 10 1.53 7.77 -23.82
C ILE A 10 2.42 6.64 -23.29
N ALA A 11 3.58 6.97 -22.70
CA ALA A 11 4.49 5.96 -22.16
C ALA A 11 3.87 5.20 -20.98
N LEU A 12 3.18 5.90 -20.07
CA LEU A 12 2.44 5.28 -18.96
C LEU A 12 1.36 4.35 -19.50
N THR A 13 0.50 4.82 -20.42
CA THR A 13 -0.53 3.97 -21.03
C THR A 13 0.06 2.76 -21.74
N VAL A 14 1.09 2.91 -22.55
CA VAL A 14 1.73 1.76 -23.23
C VAL A 14 2.31 0.78 -22.21
N SER A 15 2.93 1.27 -21.14
CA SER A 15 3.46 0.42 -20.08
C SER A 15 2.37 -0.28 -19.27
N HIS A 16 1.21 0.35 -19.10
CA HIS A 16 0.01 -0.21 -18.48
C HIS A 16 -0.53 -1.38 -19.30
N GLU A 17 -0.82 -1.15 -20.59
CA GLU A 17 -1.36 -2.18 -21.49
C GLU A 17 -0.39 -3.34 -21.72
N LEU A 18 0.92 -3.07 -21.78
CA LEU A 18 1.92 -4.13 -21.84
C LEU A 18 1.97 -4.95 -20.55
N SER A 19 1.68 -4.35 -19.39
CA SER A 19 1.59 -5.09 -18.13
C SER A 19 0.42 -6.08 -18.14
N HIS A 20 -0.70 -5.74 -18.77
CA HIS A 20 -1.85 -6.64 -18.88
C HIS A 20 -1.56 -7.95 -19.60
N GLN A 21 -0.53 -7.99 -20.46
CA GLN A 21 -0.07 -9.23 -21.09
C GLN A 21 0.31 -10.30 -20.05
N TRP A 22 0.71 -9.90 -18.84
CA TRP A 22 0.93 -10.80 -17.70
C TRP A 22 -0.20 -10.77 -16.67
N PHE A 23 -0.66 -9.57 -16.29
CA PHE A 23 -1.68 -9.35 -15.26
C PHE A 23 -3.03 -8.99 -15.90
N GLY A 24 -3.75 -10.02 -16.33
CA GLY A 24 -4.99 -9.90 -17.11
C GLY A 24 -5.11 -11.00 -18.14
N ASP A 25 -4.16 -11.05 -19.09
CA ASP A 25 -4.20 -11.99 -20.21
C ASP A 25 -3.60 -13.35 -19.84
N LEU A 26 -2.36 -13.40 -19.37
CA LEU A 26 -1.69 -14.64 -18.98
C LEU A 26 -2.30 -15.24 -17.71
N VAL A 27 -2.62 -14.39 -16.74
CA VAL A 27 -3.31 -14.76 -15.50
C VAL A 27 -4.50 -13.82 -15.33
N THR A 28 -5.70 -14.38 -15.42
CA THR A 28 -6.95 -13.61 -15.36
C THR A 28 -7.60 -13.77 -13.99
N PRO A 29 -8.26 -12.76 -13.42
CA PRO A 29 -9.05 -12.96 -12.20
C PRO A 29 -10.11 -14.04 -12.42
N SER A 30 -10.43 -14.79 -11.36
CA SER A 30 -11.51 -15.79 -11.41
C SER A 30 -12.88 -15.14 -11.51
N TRP A 31 -13.01 -13.94 -10.95
CA TRP A 31 -14.21 -13.11 -11.01
C TRP A 31 -13.84 -11.63 -10.88
N TRP A 32 -14.80 -10.76 -11.17
CA TRP A 32 -14.65 -9.29 -11.08
C TRP A 32 -14.34 -8.80 -9.67
N THR A 33 -14.62 -9.60 -8.63
CA THR A 33 -14.25 -9.31 -7.24
C THR A 33 -12.77 -9.05 -7.02
N ASP A 34 -11.92 -9.66 -7.85
CA ASP A 34 -10.48 -9.50 -7.82
C ASP A 34 -9.96 -8.69 -9.02
N LEU A 35 -10.78 -7.81 -9.62
CA LEU A 35 -10.39 -6.94 -10.74
C LEU A 35 -9.08 -6.18 -10.47
N TRP A 36 -8.87 -5.75 -9.22
CA TRP A 36 -7.65 -5.06 -8.80
C TRP A 36 -6.35 -5.85 -9.05
N LEU A 37 -6.41 -7.19 -9.18
CA LEU A 37 -5.25 -8.01 -9.57
C LEU A 37 -4.77 -7.71 -11.00
N ASN A 38 -5.66 -7.18 -11.84
CA ASN A 38 -5.30 -6.66 -13.16
C ASN A 38 -4.94 -5.18 -13.05
N GLU A 39 -5.92 -4.36 -12.71
CA GLU A 39 -5.83 -2.90 -12.84
C GLU A 39 -4.84 -2.30 -11.85
N GLY A 40 -4.77 -2.82 -10.62
CA GLY A 40 -3.80 -2.38 -9.62
C GLY A 40 -2.37 -2.75 -10.01
N PHE A 41 -2.16 -3.94 -10.59
CA PHE A 41 -0.82 -4.33 -11.07
C PHE A 41 -0.42 -3.53 -12.29
N ALA A 42 -1.28 -3.37 -13.29
CA ALA A 42 -1.01 -2.55 -14.46
C ALA A 42 -0.73 -1.09 -14.06
N SER A 43 -1.53 -0.52 -13.17
CA SER A 43 -1.34 0.82 -12.59
C SER A 43 -0.05 0.98 -11.79
N TYR A 44 0.51 -0.08 -11.20
CA TYR A 44 1.81 0.02 -10.56
C TYR A 44 2.97 -0.19 -11.56
N MET A 45 2.79 -1.14 -12.48
CA MET A 45 3.78 -1.49 -13.49
C MET A 45 3.96 -0.39 -14.53
N GLU A 46 2.97 0.45 -14.80
CA GLU A 46 3.12 1.60 -15.70
C GLU A 46 4.21 2.56 -15.22
N TYR A 47 4.26 2.85 -13.91
CA TYR A 47 5.28 3.71 -13.32
C TYR A 47 6.64 3.01 -13.31
N MET A 48 6.66 1.73 -12.91
CA MET A 48 7.90 0.95 -12.87
C MET A 48 8.53 0.78 -14.25
N GLY A 49 7.74 0.44 -15.26
CA GLY A 49 8.16 0.25 -16.64
C GLY A 49 8.60 1.56 -17.28
N THR A 50 7.79 2.62 -17.14
CA THR A 50 8.16 3.95 -17.65
C THR A 50 9.44 4.48 -16.99
N ASN A 51 9.59 4.32 -15.67
CA ASN A 51 10.81 4.73 -14.97
C ASN A 51 12.06 3.93 -15.39
N ALA A 52 11.89 2.66 -15.75
CA ALA A 52 12.99 1.83 -16.22
C ALA A 52 13.50 2.25 -17.61
N VAL A 53 12.60 2.75 -18.47
CA VAL A 53 12.94 3.21 -19.83
C VAL A 53 13.39 4.67 -19.83
N GLU A 54 12.72 5.53 -19.05
CA GLU A 54 12.98 6.97 -19.00
C GLU A 54 13.06 7.48 -17.55
N PRO A 55 14.18 7.18 -16.84
CA PRO A 55 14.35 7.55 -15.44
C PRO A 55 14.44 9.07 -15.21
N SER A 56 14.76 9.87 -16.23
CA SER A 56 14.86 11.33 -16.07
C SER A 56 13.52 12.01 -15.81
N TRP A 57 12.40 11.35 -16.17
CA TRP A 57 11.05 11.85 -15.92
C TRP A 57 10.61 11.70 -14.47
N LYS A 58 11.29 10.85 -13.69
CA LYS A 58 11.00 10.65 -12.26
C LYS A 58 9.53 10.29 -11.99
N VAL A 59 8.91 9.47 -12.85
CA VAL A 59 7.49 9.07 -12.71
C VAL A 59 7.20 8.43 -11.36
N MET A 60 8.16 7.72 -10.75
CA MET A 60 7.99 7.16 -9.40
C MET A 60 7.81 8.23 -8.32
N GLU A 61 8.37 9.43 -8.50
CA GLU A 61 8.12 10.58 -7.61
C GLU A 61 6.71 11.16 -7.83
N GLN A 62 6.13 10.95 -9.01
CA GLN A 62 4.77 11.41 -9.35
C GLN A 62 3.69 10.44 -8.87
N PHE A 63 4.02 9.16 -8.68
CA PHE A 63 3.11 8.14 -8.14
C PHE A 63 2.41 8.60 -6.85
N VAL A 64 3.18 9.18 -5.91
CA VAL A 64 2.63 9.65 -4.62
C VAL A 64 1.67 10.83 -4.76
N ILE A 65 1.76 11.59 -5.86
CA ILE A 65 0.81 12.67 -6.16
C ILE A 65 -0.52 12.06 -6.63
N GLY A 66 -0.47 11.05 -7.51
CA GLY A 66 -1.65 10.30 -7.94
C GLY A 66 -2.38 9.64 -6.76
N LEU A 67 -1.61 9.09 -5.82
CA LEU A 67 -2.13 8.46 -4.59
C LEU A 67 -3.01 9.41 -3.75
N GLN A 68 -2.75 10.72 -3.75
CA GLN A 68 -3.56 11.67 -2.97
C GLN A 68 -5.02 11.71 -3.43
N THR A 69 -5.28 11.46 -4.72
CA THR A 69 -6.64 11.35 -5.25
C THR A 69 -7.35 10.13 -4.69
N ALA A 70 -6.65 8.99 -4.61
CA ALA A 70 -7.19 7.78 -4.00
C ALA A 70 -7.48 7.97 -2.51
N PHE A 71 -6.57 8.62 -1.77
CA PHE A 71 -6.80 8.96 -0.37
C PHE A 71 -8.03 9.86 -0.18
N HIS A 72 -8.24 10.85 -1.04
CA HIS A 72 -9.43 11.70 -0.94
C HIS A 72 -10.74 10.91 -1.09
N LEU A 73 -10.83 10.06 -2.12
CA LEU A 73 -12.04 9.26 -2.38
C LEU A 73 -12.22 8.14 -1.34
N ASP A 74 -11.13 7.49 -0.94
CA ASP A 74 -11.16 6.37 0.03
C ASP A 74 -11.41 6.83 1.48
N ALA A 75 -11.38 8.14 1.74
CA ALA A 75 -11.83 8.72 3.01
C ALA A 75 -13.31 9.14 3.00
N MET A 76 -14.05 8.90 1.91
CA MET A 76 -15.50 9.10 1.86
C MET A 76 -16.23 7.87 2.41
N ASP A 77 -17.42 8.09 2.98
CA ASP A 77 -18.26 6.99 3.49
C ASP A 77 -18.76 6.07 2.36
N SER A 78 -18.89 6.61 1.15
CA SER A 78 -19.30 5.89 -0.07
C SER A 78 -18.19 5.03 -0.71
N THR A 79 -16.98 5.00 -0.15
CA THR A 79 -15.90 4.13 -0.66
C THR A 79 -16.23 2.66 -0.43
N HIS A 80 -15.53 1.78 -1.14
CA HIS A 80 -15.67 0.33 -1.02
C HIS A 80 -14.32 -0.35 -0.73
N PRO A 81 -14.30 -1.61 -0.25
CA PRO A 81 -13.08 -2.39 -0.19
C PRO A 81 -12.54 -2.67 -1.60
N ILE A 82 -11.23 -2.91 -1.72
CA ILE A 82 -10.60 -3.26 -3.01
C ILE A 82 -11.15 -4.59 -3.54
N TYR A 83 -11.40 -5.54 -2.63
CA TYR A 83 -12.22 -6.71 -2.93
C TYR A 83 -13.68 -6.29 -2.89
N ALA A 84 -14.30 -6.10 -4.05
CA ALA A 84 -15.68 -5.66 -4.16
C ALA A 84 -16.56 -6.81 -4.65
N GLU A 85 -17.64 -7.15 -3.94
CA GLU A 85 -18.60 -8.13 -4.43
C GLU A 85 -19.34 -7.58 -5.66
N VAL A 86 -19.46 -8.41 -6.70
CA VAL A 86 -20.10 -8.06 -7.97
C VAL A 86 -21.07 -9.17 -8.33
N ASP A 87 -22.36 -8.86 -8.30
CA ASP A 87 -23.46 -9.78 -8.58
C ASP A 87 -24.09 -9.53 -9.96
N ASN A 88 -24.05 -8.29 -10.46
CA ASN A 88 -24.64 -7.94 -11.75
C ASN A 88 -23.68 -7.14 -12.67
N PRO A 89 -23.95 -7.08 -13.98
CA PRO A 89 -23.03 -6.43 -14.93
C PRO A 89 -22.85 -4.93 -14.74
N ASP A 90 -23.84 -4.20 -14.25
CA ASP A 90 -23.75 -2.75 -14.08
C ASP A 90 -22.77 -2.41 -12.93
N GLU A 91 -22.69 -3.27 -11.90
CA GLU A 91 -21.72 -3.17 -10.80
C GLU A 91 -20.27 -3.40 -11.26
N ILE A 92 -20.05 -4.03 -12.42
CA ILE A 92 -18.70 -4.20 -12.97
C ILE A 92 -18.12 -2.83 -13.31
N ASP A 93 -18.87 -1.98 -14.02
CA ASP A 93 -18.39 -0.66 -14.42
C ASP A 93 -18.12 0.25 -13.20
N GLU A 94 -18.84 0.03 -12.09
CA GLU A 94 -18.65 0.77 -10.84
C GLU A 94 -17.32 0.46 -10.16
N ILE A 95 -16.77 -0.75 -10.31
CA ILE A 95 -15.49 -1.14 -9.70
C ILE A 95 -14.27 -0.85 -10.58
N PHE A 96 -14.47 -0.37 -11.82
CA PHE A 96 -13.43 0.19 -12.68
C PHE A 96 -13.10 1.64 -12.26
N ASP A 97 -12.65 1.80 -11.03
CA ASP A 97 -12.59 3.10 -10.36
C ASP A 97 -11.20 3.41 -9.77
N VAL A 98 -11.08 4.55 -9.08
CA VAL A 98 -9.80 4.96 -8.47
C VAL A 98 -9.35 3.98 -7.37
N ILE A 99 -10.27 3.27 -6.70
CA ILE A 99 -9.93 2.28 -5.69
C ILE A 99 -9.25 1.06 -6.32
N SER A 100 -9.83 0.46 -7.36
CA SER A 100 -9.21 -0.69 -8.05
C SER A 100 -7.85 -0.37 -8.68
N TYR A 101 -7.70 0.82 -9.24
CA TYR A 101 -6.47 1.25 -9.91
C TYR A 101 -5.42 1.78 -8.92
N GLN A 102 -5.69 2.91 -8.27
CA GLN A 102 -4.68 3.67 -7.51
C GLN A 102 -4.46 3.11 -6.11
N LYS A 103 -5.54 2.75 -5.38
CA LYS A 103 -5.38 2.07 -4.08
C LYS A 103 -4.79 0.68 -4.28
N GLY A 104 -5.24 -0.06 -5.31
CA GLY A 104 -4.64 -1.31 -5.77
C GLY A 104 -3.13 -1.19 -6.01
N ALA A 105 -2.69 -0.21 -6.82
CA ALA A 105 -1.27 0.03 -7.07
C ALA A 105 -0.49 0.40 -5.79
N SER A 106 -1.10 1.19 -4.90
CA SER A 106 -0.49 1.59 -3.62
C SER A 106 -0.23 0.40 -2.70
N ILE A 107 -1.20 -0.51 -2.56
CA ILE A 107 -1.01 -1.71 -1.73
C ILE A 107 0.01 -2.67 -2.36
N ILE A 108 0.10 -2.75 -3.68
CA ILE A 108 1.11 -3.55 -4.39
C ILE A 108 2.50 -2.96 -4.16
N ARG A 109 2.64 -1.64 -4.27
CA ARG A 109 3.88 -0.93 -3.93
C ARG A 109 4.28 -1.19 -2.48
N MET A 110 3.34 -1.06 -1.54
CA MET A 110 3.57 -1.34 -0.12
C MET A 110 4.09 -2.78 0.09
N MET A 111 3.51 -3.77 -0.59
CA MET A 111 3.99 -5.15 -0.59
C MET A 111 5.42 -5.30 -1.09
N GLN A 112 5.75 -4.67 -2.22
CA GLN A 112 7.12 -4.70 -2.73
C GLN A 112 8.12 -4.16 -1.69
N HIS A 113 7.77 -3.08 -0.99
CA HIS A 113 8.67 -2.48 0.00
C HIS A 113 8.87 -3.38 1.23
N PHE A 114 7.79 -3.94 1.81
CA PHE A 114 7.95 -4.80 2.99
C PHE A 114 8.52 -6.19 2.67
N LEU A 115 8.27 -6.72 1.47
CA LEU A 115 8.86 -7.97 1.00
C LEU A 115 10.27 -7.80 0.45
N THR A 116 10.70 -6.58 0.14
CA THR A 116 11.85 -6.26 -0.72
C THR A 116 11.60 -6.59 -2.20
N THR A 117 12.18 -5.78 -3.09
CA THR A 117 12.06 -5.95 -4.54
C THR A 117 12.46 -7.34 -5.03
N THR A 118 13.51 -7.94 -4.46
CA THR A 118 14.01 -9.24 -4.90
C THR A 118 13.02 -10.37 -4.60
N VAL A 119 12.51 -10.43 -3.37
CA VAL A 119 11.53 -11.46 -2.96
C VAL A 119 10.21 -11.24 -3.68
N PHE A 120 9.76 -9.98 -3.77
CA PHE A 120 8.53 -9.63 -4.48
C PHE A 120 8.58 -10.10 -5.94
N LYS A 121 9.66 -9.78 -6.67
CA LYS A 121 9.84 -10.24 -8.07
C LYS A 121 9.84 -11.76 -8.19
N LYS A 122 10.60 -12.47 -7.35
CA LYS A 122 10.62 -13.95 -7.36
C LYS A 122 9.23 -14.53 -7.08
N GLY A 123 8.53 -13.97 -6.09
CA GLY A 123 7.18 -14.40 -5.71
C GLY A 123 6.18 -14.18 -6.84
N LEU A 124 6.21 -13.02 -7.50
CA LEU A 124 5.41 -12.75 -8.69
C LEU A 124 5.75 -13.67 -9.86
N SER A 125 7.03 -13.91 -10.14
CA SER A 125 7.42 -14.88 -11.18
C SER A 125 6.87 -16.27 -10.88
N ASN A 126 6.91 -16.70 -9.62
CA ASN A 126 6.32 -17.98 -9.21
C ASN A 126 4.80 -18.00 -9.38
N TYR A 127 4.10 -16.92 -8.99
CA TYR A 127 2.67 -16.75 -9.18
C TYR A 127 2.27 -16.85 -10.66
N LEU A 128 2.88 -16.02 -11.51
CA LEU A 128 2.60 -15.98 -12.95
C LEU A 128 2.86 -17.33 -13.62
N ASN A 129 3.97 -18.00 -13.27
CA ASN A 129 4.28 -19.32 -13.85
C ASN A 129 3.30 -20.42 -13.38
N GLN A 130 2.83 -20.37 -12.14
CA GLN A 130 1.88 -21.36 -11.60
C GLN A 130 0.46 -21.18 -12.15
N LYS A 131 0.08 -19.93 -12.42
CA LYS A 131 -1.24 -19.52 -12.88
C LYS A 131 -1.32 -19.21 -14.37
N ALA A 132 -0.23 -19.38 -15.11
CA ALA A 132 -0.19 -19.17 -16.55
C ALA A 132 -1.33 -19.91 -17.27
N TYR A 133 -2.07 -19.16 -18.08
CA TYR A 133 -3.25 -19.58 -18.85
C TYR A 133 -4.41 -20.09 -17.99
N LYS A 134 -4.54 -19.57 -16.77
CA LYS A 134 -5.59 -19.94 -15.81
C LYS A 134 -6.12 -18.71 -15.08
N ASN A 135 -7.18 -18.93 -14.33
CA ASN A 135 -7.72 -17.96 -13.40
C ASN A 135 -6.99 -17.98 -12.04
N ALA A 136 -7.00 -16.84 -11.36
CA ALA A 136 -6.48 -16.67 -10.02
C ALA A 136 -7.40 -15.77 -9.15
N ASP A 137 -7.34 -15.95 -7.84
CA ASP A 137 -7.90 -15.04 -6.84
C ASP A 137 -6.78 -14.38 -6.02
N GLN A 138 -7.13 -13.46 -5.11
CA GLN A 138 -6.11 -12.81 -4.27
C GLN A 138 -5.35 -13.79 -3.37
N ASP A 139 -5.96 -14.91 -2.95
CA ASP A 139 -5.32 -15.91 -2.09
C ASP A 139 -4.19 -16.64 -2.82
N ASP A 140 -4.33 -16.88 -4.13
CA ASP A 140 -3.27 -17.43 -4.96
C ASP A 140 -2.02 -16.53 -4.97
N LEU A 141 -2.21 -15.21 -5.08
CA LEU A 141 -1.13 -14.23 -5.00
C LEU A 141 -0.49 -14.25 -3.60
N TRP A 142 -1.31 -14.21 -2.55
CA TRP A 142 -0.84 -14.26 -1.16
C TRP A 142 0.00 -15.50 -0.89
N ASN A 143 -0.43 -16.66 -1.37
CA ASN A 143 0.27 -17.93 -1.20
C ASN A 143 1.65 -17.91 -1.88
N ALA A 144 1.73 -17.42 -3.11
CA ALA A 144 2.98 -17.34 -3.86
C ALA A 144 4.00 -16.38 -3.21
N LEU A 145 3.53 -15.19 -2.80
CA LEU A 145 4.37 -14.20 -2.11
C LEU A 145 4.80 -14.68 -0.72
N THR A 146 3.90 -15.29 0.06
CA THR A 146 4.20 -15.86 1.38
C THR A 146 5.28 -16.93 1.30
N LYS A 147 5.13 -17.88 0.38
CA LYS A 147 6.10 -18.96 0.20
C LYS A 147 7.49 -18.42 -0.10
N GLN A 148 7.60 -17.46 -1.02
CA GLN A 148 8.90 -16.86 -1.34
C GLN A 148 9.47 -16.03 -0.19
N ALA A 149 8.63 -15.29 0.53
CA ALA A 149 9.04 -14.48 1.68
C ALA A 149 9.57 -15.31 2.84
N GLN A 150 8.96 -16.48 3.10
CA GLN A 150 9.41 -17.43 4.11
C GLN A 150 10.72 -18.11 3.70
N MET A 151 10.86 -18.50 2.42
CA MET A 151 12.09 -19.06 1.88
C MET A 151 13.28 -18.10 2.04
N ASP A 152 13.09 -16.83 1.71
CA ASP A 152 14.12 -15.79 1.78
C ASP A 152 14.18 -15.12 3.17
N LYS A 153 13.38 -15.58 4.14
CA LYS A 153 13.33 -15.11 5.55
C LYS A 153 13.09 -13.61 5.70
N VAL A 154 12.22 -13.04 4.85
CA VAL A 154 11.82 -11.63 4.94
C VAL A 154 10.62 -11.43 5.88
N LEU A 155 9.73 -12.42 5.96
CA LEU A 155 8.62 -12.45 6.92
C LEU A 155 8.89 -13.43 8.06
N GLU A 156 8.25 -13.19 9.20
CA GLU A 156 8.27 -14.11 10.35
C GLU A 156 7.64 -15.46 9.94
N PRO A 157 8.14 -16.62 10.45
CA PRO A 157 7.68 -17.94 9.98
C PRO A 157 6.17 -18.20 10.12
N ASN A 158 5.52 -17.54 11.08
CA ASN A 158 4.09 -17.67 11.39
C ASN A 158 3.24 -16.52 10.85
N VAL A 159 3.83 -15.62 10.03
CA VAL A 159 3.12 -14.52 9.40
C VAL A 159 3.04 -14.79 7.90
N THR A 160 1.84 -14.67 7.34
CA THR A 160 1.60 -14.77 5.91
C THR A 160 1.31 -13.40 5.32
N VAL A 161 1.48 -13.27 4.00
CA VAL A 161 1.05 -12.07 3.27
C VAL A 161 -0.46 -11.91 3.38
N LYS A 162 -1.23 -13.00 3.43
CA LYS A 162 -2.68 -13.00 3.62
C LYS A 162 -3.08 -12.33 4.93
N ASP A 163 -2.41 -12.68 6.03
CA ASP A 163 -2.69 -12.10 7.36
C ASP A 163 -2.58 -10.57 7.33
N ILE A 164 -1.59 -10.04 6.61
CA ILE A 164 -1.37 -8.60 6.45
C ILE A 164 -2.40 -8.02 5.49
N MET A 165 -2.47 -8.56 4.27
CA MET A 165 -3.16 -7.94 3.13
C MET A 165 -4.68 -8.07 3.18
N ASN A 166 -5.23 -9.07 3.87
CA ASN A 166 -6.67 -9.12 4.09
C ASN A 166 -7.18 -7.90 4.87
N THR A 167 -6.35 -7.33 5.75
CA THR A 167 -6.71 -6.07 6.44
C THR A 167 -6.73 -4.86 5.49
N TRP A 168 -6.14 -4.96 4.31
CA TRP A 168 -6.07 -3.88 3.32
C TRP A 168 -7.06 -4.05 2.16
N THR A 169 -7.42 -5.29 1.81
CA THR A 169 -8.29 -5.58 0.66
C THR A 169 -9.76 -5.77 1.02
N LEU A 170 -10.06 -6.33 2.20
CA LEU A 170 -11.43 -6.74 2.58
C LEU A 170 -12.23 -5.67 3.34
N GLN A 171 -11.63 -4.51 3.61
CA GLN A 171 -12.32 -3.40 4.26
C GLN A 171 -12.11 -2.08 3.52
N ALA A 172 -13.12 -1.22 3.59
CA ALA A 172 -13.14 0.10 2.97
C ALA A 172 -12.25 1.09 3.74
N GLY A 173 -11.70 2.08 3.02
CA GLY A 173 -10.87 3.12 3.61
C GLY A 173 -9.45 2.70 3.97
N TYR A 174 -8.80 3.59 4.73
CA TYR A 174 -7.43 3.46 5.20
C TYR A 174 -7.23 4.16 6.55
N PRO A 175 -6.14 3.87 7.28
CA PRO A 175 -5.95 4.43 8.61
C PRO A 175 -5.29 5.81 8.59
N LEU A 176 -5.78 6.70 9.48
CA LEU A 176 -5.00 7.78 10.06
C LEU A 176 -4.12 7.18 11.17
N VAL A 177 -2.80 7.39 11.08
CA VAL A 177 -1.83 6.90 12.05
C VAL A 177 -1.34 8.06 12.90
N THR A 178 -1.83 8.16 14.13
CA THR A 178 -1.43 9.22 15.06
C THR A 178 -0.22 8.78 15.88
N VAL A 179 0.86 9.55 15.78
CA VAL A 179 2.11 9.33 16.48
C VAL A 179 2.26 10.38 17.57
N THR A 180 2.31 9.93 18.82
CA THR A 180 2.56 10.76 20.00
C THR A 180 3.91 10.40 20.61
N ARG A 181 4.83 11.36 20.67
CA ARG A 181 6.13 11.18 21.33
C ARG A 181 6.07 11.73 22.76
N ASN A 182 6.36 10.88 23.74
CA ASN A 182 6.58 11.30 25.12
C ASN A 182 8.08 11.53 25.34
N TYR A 183 8.43 12.81 25.47
CA TYR A 183 9.81 13.25 25.59
C TYR A 183 10.47 12.98 26.95
N ASN A 184 9.67 12.74 27.99
CA ASN A 184 10.19 12.52 29.33
C ASN A 184 10.73 11.09 29.51
N ASN A 185 10.11 10.11 28.84
CA ASN A 185 10.48 8.69 28.95
C ASN A 185 10.92 8.07 27.62
N SER A 186 11.05 8.88 26.56
CA SER A 186 11.46 8.43 25.21
C SER A 186 10.57 7.31 24.65
N ILE A 187 9.26 7.36 24.94
CA ILE A 187 8.29 6.40 24.40
C ILE A 187 7.55 7.04 23.22
N ILE A 188 7.43 6.30 22.13
CA ILE A 188 6.53 6.62 21.02
C ILE A 188 5.28 5.76 21.18
N ASN A 189 4.14 6.42 21.26
CA ASN A 189 2.83 5.80 21.15
C ASN A 189 2.29 6.03 19.74
N VAL A 190 1.85 4.96 19.08
CA VAL A 190 1.23 5.02 17.77
C VAL A 190 -0.17 4.47 17.90
N THR A 191 -1.17 5.19 17.41
CA THR A 191 -2.57 4.76 17.35
C THR A 191 -3.08 4.78 15.93
N GLN A 192 -4.10 3.97 15.63
CA GLN A 192 -4.75 3.94 14.34
C GLN A 192 -6.27 4.06 14.46
N GLU A 193 -6.85 4.80 13.54
CA GLU A 193 -8.30 4.92 13.32
C GLU A 193 -8.56 5.08 11.82
N ARG A 194 -9.74 4.67 11.35
CA ARG A 194 -10.11 4.91 9.94
C ARG A 194 -10.20 6.42 9.71
N LEU A 195 -9.60 6.92 8.64
CA LEU A 195 -9.80 8.31 8.26
C LEU A 195 -11.12 8.46 7.51
N LEU A 196 -11.95 9.40 7.95
CA LEU A 196 -13.17 9.83 7.25
C LEU A 196 -13.20 11.36 7.14
N LEU A 197 -13.56 11.87 5.96
CA LEU A 197 -13.70 13.33 5.73
C LEU A 197 -15.05 13.87 6.20
N GLU A 198 -16.10 13.05 6.13
CA GLU A 198 -17.46 13.40 6.58
C GLU A 198 -17.97 12.25 7.45
N SER A 199 -18.27 12.52 8.73
CA SER A 199 -18.74 11.48 9.66
C SER A 199 -20.26 11.56 9.86
N ASN A 200 -21.00 10.55 9.39
CA ASN A 200 -22.39 10.34 9.77
C ASN A 200 -22.61 9.06 10.61
N ASP A 201 -21.68 8.10 10.58
CA ASP A 201 -21.82 6.83 11.29
C ASP A 201 -20.51 6.42 12.01
N THR A 202 -20.49 6.55 13.33
CA THR A 202 -19.27 6.31 14.14
C THR A 202 -19.06 4.85 14.55
N ILE A 203 -20.00 3.94 14.24
CA ILE A 203 -20.08 2.61 14.88
C ILE A 203 -19.31 1.54 14.09
N SER A 204 -19.32 1.58 12.76
CA SER A 204 -18.57 0.64 11.91
C SER A 204 -17.05 0.90 11.97
N ASP A 205 -16.65 2.18 12.06
CA ASP A 205 -15.25 2.64 12.09
C ASP A 205 -14.45 2.16 13.31
N LEU A 206 -15.14 1.94 14.43
CA LEU A 206 -14.54 1.45 15.67
C LEU A 206 -14.10 -0.02 15.59
N LYS A 207 -14.34 -0.73 14.48
CA LYS A 207 -13.89 -2.11 14.27
C LYS A 207 -12.74 -2.23 13.28
N SER A 208 -12.63 -1.34 12.30
CA SER A 208 -11.60 -1.41 11.26
C SER A 208 -10.20 -1.21 11.86
N LEU A 209 -9.34 -2.19 11.61
CA LEU A 209 -7.95 -2.24 12.05
C LEU A 209 -7.10 -2.81 10.94
N TRP A 210 -5.95 -2.18 10.70
CA TRP A 210 -5.00 -2.55 9.66
C TRP A 210 -3.73 -3.12 10.27
N TRP A 211 -3.10 -4.01 9.51
CA TRP A 211 -1.77 -4.50 9.81
C TRP A 211 -0.73 -3.59 9.15
N ILE A 212 -0.23 -2.60 9.91
CA ILE A 212 0.49 -1.46 9.33
C ILE A 212 2.02 -1.68 9.36
N PRO A 213 2.71 -1.65 8.20
CA PRO A 213 4.17 -1.61 8.13
C PRO A 213 4.68 -0.21 8.47
N ILE A 214 5.09 0.00 9.71
CA ILE A 214 5.59 1.30 10.17
C ILE A 214 7.05 1.49 9.77
N THR A 215 7.30 2.54 9.00
CA THR A 215 8.62 3.08 8.68
C THR A 215 8.76 4.46 9.30
N TYR A 216 9.94 4.79 9.80
CA TYR A 216 10.26 6.14 10.20
C TYR A 216 11.75 6.42 10.07
N THR A 217 12.10 7.69 9.96
CA THR A 217 13.48 8.19 10.00
C THR A 217 13.55 9.38 10.93
N SER A 218 14.74 9.73 11.41
CA SER A 218 14.92 10.83 12.37
C SER A 218 15.98 11.80 11.91
N LYS A 219 16.04 12.98 12.55
CA LYS A 219 17.08 13.98 12.31
C LYS A 219 18.50 13.42 12.45
N LYS A 220 18.69 12.41 13.30
CA LYS A 220 19.98 11.76 13.52
C LYS A 220 20.33 10.76 12.42
N GLN A 221 19.35 9.98 11.95
CA GLN A 221 19.58 8.94 10.94
C GLN A 221 19.61 9.49 9.51
N LEU A 222 18.74 10.46 9.18
CA LEU A 222 18.60 11.08 7.85
C LEU A 222 18.53 10.10 6.68
N ASN A 223 18.00 8.90 6.91
CA ASN A 223 17.89 7.87 5.89
C ASN A 223 16.45 7.80 5.38
N PHE A 224 16.18 8.48 4.28
CA PHE A 224 14.89 8.44 3.58
C PHE A 224 14.81 7.32 2.53
N ASN A 225 15.86 6.53 2.36
CA ASN A 225 15.92 5.44 1.37
C ASN A 225 15.63 4.07 1.99
N ASN A 226 15.70 3.95 3.32
CA ASN A 226 15.31 2.73 4.01
C ASN A 226 13.79 2.69 4.24
N THR A 227 13.09 2.01 3.35
CA THR A 227 11.64 1.80 3.40
C THR A 227 11.25 0.47 4.02
N ARG A 228 12.20 -0.26 4.65
CA ARG A 228 11.88 -1.54 5.29
C ARG A 228 11.13 -1.26 6.60
N PRO A 229 10.02 -1.97 6.89
CA PRO A 229 9.28 -1.77 8.14
C PRO A 229 10.18 -1.99 9.35
N ILE A 230 10.18 -1.02 10.26
CA ILE A 230 10.93 -1.07 11.53
C ILE A 230 10.04 -1.69 12.61
N LYS A 231 8.73 -1.44 12.54
CA LYS A 231 7.70 -1.98 13.43
C LYS A 231 6.49 -2.40 12.63
N TRP A 232 5.76 -3.37 13.16
CA TRP A 232 4.46 -3.78 12.66
C TRP A 232 3.42 -3.49 13.73
N MET A 233 2.32 -2.84 13.34
CA MET A 233 1.13 -2.70 14.16
C MET A 233 0.17 -3.82 13.72
N LYS A 234 0.01 -4.88 14.51
CA LYS A 234 -0.60 -6.15 14.05
C LYS A 234 -2.12 -6.13 14.19
N ALA A 235 -2.80 -5.23 13.45
CA ALA A 235 -4.23 -4.96 13.61
C ALA A 235 -4.59 -4.62 15.06
N GLU A 236 -3.76 -3.79 15.69
CA GLU A 236 -3.90 -3.31 17.06
C GLU A 236 -4.36 -1.85 17.07
N ARG A 237 -5.16 -1.42 18.04
CA ARG A 237 -5.58 0.00 18.18
C ARG A 237 -4.41 0.92 18.51
N SER A 238 -3.45 0.42 19.27
CA SER A 238 -2.29 1.18 19.72
C SER A 238 -1.08 0.28 19.92
N ILE A 239 0.11 0.77 19.59
CA ILE A 239 1.38 0.15 19.99
C ILE A 239 2.28 1.22 20.64
N SER A 240 3.15 0.78 21.53
CA SER A 240 4.16 1.63 22.16
C SER A 240 5.54 1.01 22.01
N PHE A 241 6.54 1.83 21.73
CA PHE A 241 7.93 1.38 21.69
C PHE A 241 8.90 2.49 22.09
N ASN A 242 10.05 2.08 22.60
CA ASN A 242 11.09 3.02 23.01
C ASN A 242 11.81 3.60 21.80
N ASP A 243 12.02 4.91 21.85
CA ASP A 243 12.78 5.72 20.89
C ASP A 243 14.15 6.05 21.49
N THR A 244 14.92 5.02 21.80
CA THR A 244 16.21 5.17 22.50
C THR A 244 17.27 5.92 21.69
N ASN A 245 17.01 6.17 20.41
CA ASN A 245 17.99 6.71 19.47
C ASN A 245 17.72 8.15 19.02
N VAL A 246 16.64 8.79 19.49
CA VAL A 246 16.27 10.14 19.06
C VAL A 246 16.05 11.05 20.27
N SER A 247 16.75 12.17 20.27
CA SER A 247 16.61 13.18 21.33
C SER A 247 15.19 13.78 21.32
N PRO A 248 14.70 14.28 22.48
CA PRO A 248 13.48 15.07 22.51
C PRO A 248 13.43 16.28 21.58
N SER A 249 14.60 16.84 21.25
CA SER A 249 14.73 17.99 20.36
C SER A 249 14.74 17.64 18.87
N GLU A 250 14.84 16.35 18.54
CA GLU A 250 14.95 15.86 17.17
C GLU A 250 13.58 15.48 16.60
N TRP A 251 13.37 15.75 15.32
CA TRP A 251 12.16 15.29 14.63
C TRP A 251 12.26 13.81 14.26
N VAL A 252 11.10 13.19 14.11
CA VAL A 252 10.92 11.85 13.52
C VAL A 252 9.87 11.98 12.42
N ILE A 253 10.14 11.45 11.23
CA ILE A 253 9.21 11.43 10.11
C ILE A 253 8.79 9.98 9.87
N PHE A 254 7.49 9.72 9.98
CA PHE A 254 6.87 8.43 9.70
C PHE A 254 6.46 8.31 8.23
N ASN A 255 6.21 7.06 7.80
CA ASN A 255 5.85 6.70 6.42
C ASN A 255 6.87 7.20 5.39
N VAL A 256 8.11 6.72 5.53
CA VAL A 256 9.24 7.10 4.66
C VAL A 256 8.89 6.83 3.19
N GLN A 257 8.99 7.86 2.34
CA GLN A 257 8.57 7.87 0.93
C GLN A 257 7.09 7.52 0.70
N GLU A 258 6.24 7.62 1.72
CA GLU A 258 4.81 7.30 1.62
C GLU A 258 4.59 5.88 1.05
N THR A 259 5.41 4.92 1.47
CA THR A 259 5.32 3.53 0.98
C THR A 259 4.16 2.75 1.59
N GLY A 260 3.69 3.17 2.76
CA GLY A 260 2.49 2.62 3.39
C GLY A 260 1.25 3.39 2.95
N ASN A 261 0.14 2.68 2.72
CA ASN A 261 -1.13 3.27 2.34
C ASN A 261 -1.89 3.88 3.55
N TYR A 262 -1.27 4.84 4.24
CA TYR A 262 -1.83 5.50 5.42
C TYR A 262 -1.30 6.93 5.56
N ILE A 263 -2.08 7.79 6.24
CA ILE A 263 -1.69 9.17 6.51
C ILE A 263 -1.08 9.27 7.92
N PRO A 264 0.17 9.72 8.09
CA PRO A 264 0.75 9.95 9.40
C PRO A 264 0.33 11.32 9.97
N ASN A 265 -0.15 11.33 11.20
CA ASN A 265 -0.39 12.54 11.99
C ASN A 265 0.59 12.58 13.18
N GLN A 266 1.47 13.58 13.23
CA GLN A 266 2.52 13.67 14.24
C GLN A 266 2.20 14.75 15.28
N LEU A 267 1.93 14.32 16.51
CA LEU A 267 1.64 15.21 17.63
C LEU A 267 2.83 15.29 18.59
N ARG A 268 3.10 16.50 19.09
CA ARG A 268 4.13 16.74 20.12
C ARG A 268 3.45 16.96 21.47
N TYR A 269 3.72 16.08 22.44
CA TYR A 269 3.29 16.29 23.83
C TYR A 269 4.48 16.73 24.68
N ASN A 270 4.45 17.98 25.15
CA ASN A 270 5.30 18.44 26.24
C ASN A 270 4.45 18.40 27.52
N LEU A 271 4.68 17.42 28.40
CA LEU A 271 4.02 17.35 29.72
C LEU A 271 4.65 18.31 30.75
N ASN A 272 4.99 19.53 30.34
CA ASN A 272 5.43 20.59 31.24
C ASN A 272 4.58 21.84 31.02
N GLN A 273 3.37 21.82 31.58
CA GLN A 273 2.77 22.96 32.26
C GLN A 273 2.49 22.55 33.69
#